data_AF-A0A919SV62-F1
#
_entry.id   AF-A0A919SV62-F1
#
_cell.length_a   1.000
_cell.length_b   1.000
_cell.length_c   1.000
_cell.angle_alpha   90.00
_cell.angle_beta   90.00
_cell.angle_gamma   90.00
#
_symmetry.space_group_name_H-M   'P 1'
#
loop_
_entity.id
_entity.type
_entity.pdbx_description
1 polymer ?
#
loop_
_entity_poly.entity_id
_entity_poly.type
_entity_poly.pdbx_seq_one_letter_code
_entity_poly.pdbx_strand_id
1 'polypeptide(L)'
;MRVDAEIMGSSLVEDATDLKPGEFVTGGEAWVAYRSGGLDASQYGVPGTENWGPAEIRGNAVRDLACLNKLETLPWDEWGRMQASYRGETGADYDGLLDAVAEACAADDPAAAVGLYATADLRVPLELVGR
;
A
#
# COMPACT_ATOMS: atom_id res chain seq x y z
N MET A 1 -17.89 20.28 -16.37
CA MET A 1 -17.24 19.29 -15.50
C MET A 1 -15.78 19.19 -15.93
N ARG A 2 -14.82 19.48 -15.05
CA ARG A 2 -13.40 19.20 -15.30
C ARG A 2 -13.15 17.79 -14.80
N VAL A 3 -12.65 16.91 -15.66
CA VAL A 3 -12.40 15.50 -15.35
C VAL A 3 -10.94 15.23 -15.71
N ASP A 4 -10.28 14.38 -14.92
CA ASP A 4 -8.96 13.88 -15.26
C ASP A 4 -9.01 13.13 -16.61
N ALA A 5 -8.05 13.41 -17.49
CA ALA A 5 -7.99 12.75 -18.79
C ALA A 5 -7.68 11.24 -18.66
N GLU A 6 -7.04 10.82 -17.56
CA GLU A 6 -6.67 9.42 -17.32
C GLU A 6 -7.88 8.51 -17.06
N ILE A 7 -9.00 9.07 -16.57
CA ILE A 7 -10.24 8.32 -16.29
C ILE A 7 -11.26 8.42 -17.43
N MET A 8 -10.88 9.04 -18.55
CA MET A 8 -11.77 9.15 -19.70
C MET A 8 -11.98 7.77 -20.34
N GLY A 9 -13.22 7.26 -20.25
CA GLY A 9 -13.60 5.95 -20.80
C GLY A 9 -13.52 4.80 -19.80
N SER A 10 -13.08 5.04 -18.55
CA SER A 10 -13.21 4.06 -17.46
C SER A 10 -14.61 4.12 -16.83
N SER A 11 -15.09 3.00 -16.31
CA SER A 11 -16.24 2.97 -15.41
C SER A 11 -15.80 3.42 -14.01
N LEU A 12 -16.54 4.36 -13.43
CA LEU A 12 -16.39 4.72 -12.02
C LEU A 12 -17.39 3.91 -11.18
N VAL A 13 -17.08 3.75 -9.90
CA VAL A 13 -18.03 3.27 -8.90
C VAL A 13 -19.25 4.19 -8.81
N GLU A 14 -20.37 3.66 -8.33
CA GLU A 14 -21.63 4.40 -8.20
C GLU A 14 -21.52 5.55 -7.19
N ASP A 15 -20.91 5.29 -6.04
CA ASP A 15 -20.66 6.27 -4.99
C ASP A 15 -19.23 6.13 -4.44
N ALA A 16 -18.38 7.10 -4.77
CA ALA A 16 -16.99 7.11 -4.31
C ALA A 16 -16.83 7.42 -2.81
N THR A 17 -17.92 7.80 -2.13
CA THR A 17 -17.95 8.06 -0.68
C THR A 17 -18.47 6.87 0.13
N ASP A 18 -19.00 5.84 -0.53
CA ASP A 18 -19.54 4.61 0.09
C ASP A 18 -19.09 3.37 -0.70
N LEU A 19 -17.78 3.13 -0.70
CA LEU A 19 -17.17 1.98 -1.38
C LEU A 19 -17.55 0.68 -0.66
N LYS A 20 -18.12 -0.27 -1.41
CA LYS A 20 -18.44 -1.61 -0.93
C LYS A 20 -17.17 -2.47 -0.86
N PRO A 21 -17.15 -3.52 -0.03
CA PRO A 21 -16.06 -4.49 -0.03
C PRO A 21 -15.77 -5.01 -1.45
N GLY A 22 -14.51 -4.92 -1.88
CA GLY A 22 -14.06 -5.33 -3.21
C GLY A 22 -14.14 -4.25 -4.29
N GLU A 23 -14.77 -3.09 -4.04
CA GLU A 23 -14.69 -1.94 -4.95
C GLU A 23 -13.37 -1.15 -4.78
N PHE A 24 -12.75 -1.29 -3.60
CA PHE A 24 -11.40 -0.84 -3.31
C PHE A 24 -10.62 -1.98 -2.69
N VAL A 25 -9.37 -2.13 -3.10
CA VAL A 25 -8.45 -3.14 -2.58
C VAL A 25 -7.31 -2.39 -1.89
N THR A 26 -7.22 -2.55 -0.57
CA THR A 26 -6.11 -2.02 0.23
C THR A 26 -4.80 -2.71 -0.11
N GLY A 27 -3.66 -2.10 0.22
CA GLY A 27 -2.35 -2.71 0.05
C GLY A 27 -2.21 -4.03 0.81
N GLY A 28 -2.82 -4.13 2.00
CA GLY A 28 -2.86 -5.38 2.78
C GLY A 28 -3.65 -6.50 2.09
N GLU A 29 -4.83 -6.20 1.54
CA GLU A 29 -5.64 -7.17 0.79
C GLU A 29 -4.93 -7.62 -0.49
N ALA A 30 -4.35 -6.66 -1.23
CA ALA A 30 -3.54 -6.97 -2.41
C ALA A 30 -2.32 -7.83 -2.05
N TRP A 31 -1.65 -7.55 -0.94
CA TRP A 31 -0.52 -8.35 -0.49
C TRP A 31 -0.93 -9.80 -0.20
N VAL A 32 -2.00 -10.01 0.56
CA VAL A 32 -2.51 -11.36 0.88
C VAL A 32 -2.91 -12.12 -0.39
N ALA A 33 -3.64 -11.49 -1.30
CA ALA A 33 -4.06 -12.13 -2.54
C ALA A 33 -2.89 -12.39 -3.50
N TYR A 34 -1.86 -11.54 -3.52
CA TYR A 34 -0.62 -11.81 -4.25
C TYR A 34 0.11 -13.02 -3.67
N ARG A 35 0.27 -13.08 -2.35
CA ARG A 35 0.96 -14.16 -1.64
C ARG A 35 0.26 -15.51 -1.79
N SER A 36 -1.06 -15.52 -1.92
CA SER A 36 -1.84 -16.75 -2.16
C SER A 36 -1.92 -17.15 -3.64
N GLY A 37 -1.37 -16.35 -4.56
CA GLY A 37 -1.48 -16.57 -6.01
C GLY A 37 -2.85 -16.22 -6.59
N GLY A 38 -3.67 -15.48 -5.83
CA GLY A 38 -5.02 -15.06 -6.22
C GLY A 38 -5.08 -13.79 -7.07
N LEU A 39 -3.96 -13.08 -7.26
CA LEU A 39 -3.91 -11.91 -8.16
C LEU A 39 -2.63 -11.89 -9.01
N ASP A 40 -2.71 -11.24 -10.17
CA ASP A 40 -1.55 -10.92 -11.02
C ASP A 40 -0.97 -9.56 -10.61
N ALA A 41 0.21 -9.59 -9.97
CA ALA A 41 0.84 -8.38 -9.46
C ALA A 41 1.22 -7.40 -10.57
N SER A 42 1.38 -7.85 -11.82
CA SER A 42 1.71 -6.96 -12.94
C SER A 42 0.61 -5.93 -13.24
N GLN A 43 -0.60 -6.12 -12.69
CA GLN A 43 -1.71 -5.18 -12.80
C GLN A 43 -1.69 -4.07 -11.73
N TYR A 44 -0.79 -4.14 -10.76
CA TYR A 44 -0.68 -3.17 -9.67
C TYR A 44 0.51 -2.25 -9.93
N GLY A 45 0.26 -0.96 -10.13
CA GLY A 45 1.29 0.02 -10.46
C GLY A 45 0.74 1.35 -10.93
N VAL A 46 1.66 2.25 -11.29
CA VAL A 46 1.32 3.60 -11.74
C VAL A 46 1.64 3.75 -13.23
N PRO A 47 0.62 3.95 -14.10
CA PRO A 47 0.81 4.28 -15.51
C PRO A 47 1.84 5.38 -15.74
N GLY A 48 2.73 5.18 -16.72
CA GLY A 48 3.79 6.14 -17.04
C GLY A 48 5.05 6.04 -16.18
N THR A 49 5.11 5.07 -15.25
CA THR A 49 6.29 4.82 -14.41
C THR A 49 6.79 3.37 -14.52
N GLU A 50 7.94 3.10 -13.91
CA GLU A 50 8.47 1.75 -13.68
C GLU A 50 7.98 1.11 -12.36
N ASN A 51 7.15 1.83 -11.60
CA ASN A 51 6.64 1.40 -10.30
C ASN A 51 5.43 0.48 -10.48
N TRP A 52 5.71 -0.82 -10.49
CA TRP A 52 4.73 -1.88 -10.68
C TRP A 52 5.04 -3.11 -9.84
N GLY A 53 4.08 -4.02 -9.78
CA GLY A 53 4.31 -5.37 -9.30
C GLY A 53 4.31 -5.48 -7.78
N PRO A 54 4.94 -6.54 -7.26
CA PRO A 54 4.95 -6.83 -5.83
C PRO A 54 5.55 -5.71 -4.98
N ALA A 55 6.48 -4.92 -5.53
CA ALA A 55 7.08 -3.80 -4.80
C ALA A 55 6.06 -2.68 -4.57
N GLU A 56 5.21 -2.39 -5.55
CA GLU A 56 4.14 -1.40 -5.42
C GLU A 56 3.11 -1.85 -4.38
N ILE A 57 2.72 -3.13 -4.40
CA ILE A 57 1.78 -3.69 -3.42
C ILE A 57 2.31 -3.51 -1.99
N ARG A 58 3.58 -3.85 -1.75
CA ARG A 58 4.22 -3.65 -0.44
C ARG A 58 4.29 -2.17 -0.05
N GLY A 59 4.66 -1.29 -0.99
CA GLY A 59 4.71 0.15 -0.76
C GLY A 59 3.36 0.69 -0.28
N ASN A 60 2.27 0.29 -0.95
CA ASN A 60 0.91 0.69 -0.55
C ASN A 60 0.53 0.11 0.80
N ALA A 61 0.85 -1.15 1.10
CA ALA A 61 0.58 -1.72 2.43
C ALA A 61 1.27 -0.95 3.57
N VAL A 62 2.51 -0.49 3.35
CA VAL A 62 3.23 0.32 4.34
C VAL A 62 2.65 1.74 4.45
N ARG A 63 2.23 2.36 3.33
CA ARG A 63 1.54 3.66 3.33
C ARG A 63 0.18 3.59 4.03
N ASP A 64 -0.60 2.54 3.77
CA ASP A 64 -1.87 2.30 4.44
C ASP A 64 -1.69 2.21 5.96
N LEU A 65 -0.66 1.49 6.42
CA LEU A 65 -0.32 1.42 7.84
C LEU A 65 0.02 2.81 8.43
N ALA A 66 0.77 3.64 7.70
CA ALA A 66 1.06 5.00 8.12
C ALA A 66 -0.21 5.86 8.22
N CYS A 67 -1.11 5.76 7.24
CA CYS A 67 -2.41 6.42 7.24
C CYS A 67 -3.28 6.00 8.43
N LEU A 68 -3.30 4.71 8.78
CA LEU A 68 -4.00 4.21 9.98
C LEU A 68 -3.42 4.82 11.27
N ASN A 69 -2.12 5.13 11.27
CA ASN A 69 -1.41 5.82 12.35
C ASN A 69 -1.48 7.36 12.25
N LYS A 70 -2.39 7.90 11.42
CA LYS A 70 -2.67 9.34 11.27
C LYS A 70 -1.51 10.15 10.66
N LEU A 71 -0.65 9.50 9.90
CA LEU A 71 0.36 10.18 9.09
C LEU A 71 -0.12 10.25 7.64
N GLU A 72 -0.20 11.48 7.13
CA GLU A 72 -0.46 11.74 5.72
C GLU A 72 0.85 11.60 4.93
N THR A 73 0.83 10.79 3.88
CA THR A 73 1.98 10.55 3.00
C THR A 73 1.65 10.99 1.59
N LEU A 74 2.61 11.56 0.87
CA LEU A 74 2.46 11.85 -0.54
C LEU A 74 2.49 10.54 -1.36
N PRO A 75 1.87 10.53 -2.57
CA PRO A 75 1.86 9.33 -3.42
C PRO A 75 3.25 8.78 -3.75
N TRP A 76 4.27 9.63 -3.71
CA TRP A 76 5.66 9.32 -4.06
C TRP A 76 6.58 9.19 -2.86
N ASP A 77 6.04 9.28 -1.64
CA ASP A 77 6.84 9.10 -0.44
C ASP A 77 7.25 7.63 -0.31
N GLU A 78 8.57 7.45 -0.18
CA GLU A 78 9.21 6.17 0.01
C GLU A 78 10.11 6.21 1.24
N TRP A 79 10.08 5.16 2.05
CA TRP A 79 10.96 5.02 3.21
C TRP A 79 11.21 3.55 3.55
N GLY A 80 12.01 3.31 4.58
CA GLY A 80 12.38 1.97 5.02
C GLY A 80 12.99 1.18 3.86
N ARG A 81 12.35 0.07 3.49
CA ARG A 81 12.83 -0.83 2.44
C ARG A 81 12.10 -0.71 1.11
N MET A 82 11.24 0.30 0.91
CA MET A 82 10.47 0.45 -0.35
C MET A 82 11.37 0.48 -1.58
N GLN A 83 12.42 1.31 -1.56
CA GLN A 83 13.36 1.39 -2.69
C GLN A 83 14.12 0.08 -2.94
N ALA A 84 14.55 -0.59 -1.87
CA ALA A 84 15.16 -1.91 -1.98
C ALA A 84 14.16 -2.92 -2.57
N SER A 85 12.87 -2.80 -2.25
CA SER A 85 11.81 -3.62 -2.81
C SER A 85 11.67 -3.43 -4.32
N TYR A 86 11.66 -2.20 -4.82
CA TYR A 86 11.63 -1.94 -6.27
C TYR A 86 12.87 -2.46 -7.00
N ARG A 87 14.04 -2.47 -6.35
CA ARG A 87 15.27 -3.05 -6.91
C ARG A 87 15.35 -4.57 -6.79
N GLY A 88 14.37 -5.23 -6.18
CA GLY A 88 14.41 -6.68 -5.94
C GLY A 88 15.44 -7.10 -4.89
N GLU A 89 15.82 -6.18 -3.99
CA GLU A 89 16.83 -6.36 -2.95
C GLU A 89 16.21 -6.72 -1.58
N THR A 90 14.94 -7.14 -1.56
CA THR A 90 14.25 -7.59 -0.34
C THR A 90 13.99 -9.09 -0.41
N GLY A 91 13.81 -9.74 0.74
CA GLY A 91 13.63 -11.18 0.85
C GLY A 91 12.46 -11.59 1.72
N ALA A 92 12.46 -12.87 2.09
CA ALA A 92 11.39 -13.49 2.87
C ALA A 92 11.17 -12.85 4.26
N ASP A 93 12.19 -12.20 4.81
CA ASP A 93 12.07 -11.44 6.06
C ASP A 93 11.17 -10.20 5.89
N TYR A 94 11.30 -9.49 4.78
CA TYR A 94 10.43 -8.37 4.45
C TYR A 94 9.03 -8.85 4.05
N ASP A 95 8.93 -9.95 3.31
CA ASP A 95 7.63 -10.59 3.03
C ASP A 95 6.87 -10.89 4.33
N GLY A 96 7.55 -11.49 5.32
CA GLY A 96 6.95 -11.80 6.62
C GLY A 96 6.55 -10.57 7.42
N LEU A 97 7.29 -9.45 7.29
CA LEU A 97 6.88 -8.18 7.87
C LEU A 97 5.57 -7.67 7.25
N LEU A 98 5.43 -7.78 5.92
CA LEU A 98 4.22 -7.37 5.23
C LEU A 98 3.05 -8.33 5.47
N ASP A 99 3.30 -9.61 5.68
CA ASP A 99 2.29 -10.58 6.15
C ASP A 99 1.70 -10.09 7.50
N ALA A 100 2.55 -9.65 8.44
CA ALA A 100 2.09 -9.11 9.73
C ALA A 100 1.33 -7.78 9.59
N VAL A 101 1.76 -6.88 8.69
CA VAL A 101 1.03 -5.63 8.39
C VAL A 101 -0.36 -5.95 7.84
N ALA A 102 -0.46 -6.85 6.87
CA ALA A 102 -1.74 -7.23 6.29
C ALA A 102 -2.66 -7.90 7.33
N GLU A 103 -2.12 -8.76 8.18
CA GLU A 103 -2.88 -9.40 9.28
C GLU A 103 -3.43 -8.35 10.26
N ALA A 104 -2.61 -7.41 10.72
CA ALA A 104 -3.04 -6.36 11.64
C ALA A 104 -4.13 -5.46 11.05
N CYS A 105 -4.01 -5.11 9.76
CA CYS A 105 -5.04 -4.33 9.06
C CYS A 105 -6.34 -5.13 8.87
N ALA A 106 -6.25 -6.41 8.50
CA ALA A 106 -7.42 -7.26 8.27
C ALA A 106 -8.18 -7.61 9.56
N ALA A 107 -7.47 -7.72 10.68
CA ALA A 107 -8.06 -7.99 11.99
C ALA A 107 -8.77 -6.76 12.61
N ASP A 108 -8.62 -5.57 12.01
CA ASP A 108 -9.04 -4.30 12.58
C ASP A 108 -8.53 -4.16 14.03
N ASP A 109 -7.23 -4.40 14.23
CA ASP A 109 -6.54 -4.30 15.53
C ASP A 109 -5.62 -3.05 15.56
N PRO A 110 -6.12 -1.91 16.08
CA PRO A 110 -5.33 -0.69 16.19
C PRO A 110 -4.06 -0.85 17.05
N ALA A 111 -4.07 -1.72 18.06
CA ALA A 111 -2.91 -1.90 18.93
C ALA A 111 -1.78 -2.64 18.18
N ALA A 112 -2.13 -3.67 17.40
CA ALA A 112 -1.18 -4.34 16.53
C ALA A 112 -0.63 -3.40 15.45
N ALA A 113 -1.51 -2.62 14.81
CA ALA A 113 -1.10 -1.65 13.79
C ALA A 113 -0.14 -0.58 14.35
N VAL A 114 -0.40 -0.04 15.53
CA VAL A 114 0.50 0.90 16.22
C VAL A 114 1.83 0.24 16.59
N GLY A 115 1.79 -1.01 17.07
CA GLY A 115 2.99 -1.77 17.40
C GLY A 115 3.90 -2.01 16.20
N LEU A 116 3.31 -2.40 15.07
CA LEU A 116 4.05 -2.61 13.81
C LEU A 116 4.61 -1.29 13.25
N TYR A 117 3.82 -0.23 13.28
CA TYR A 117 4.26 1.09 12.82
C TYR A 117 5.48 1.62 13.58
N ALA A 118 5.68 1.21 14.84
CA ALA A 118 6.84 1.60 15.63
C ALA A 118 8.17 0.95 15.17
N THR A 119 8.13 -0.04 14.26
CA THR A 119 9.34 -0.68 13.71
C THR A 119 10.08 0.26 12.76
N ALA A 120 11.42 0.18 12.74
CA ALA A 120 12.26 1.09 11.96
C ALA A 120 12.01 1.03 10.45
N ASP A 121 11.62 -0.14 9.92
CA ASP A 121 11.34 -0.33 8.50
C ASP A 121 9.97 0.22 8.06
N LEU A 122 9.04 0.44 9.02
CA LEU A 122 7.66 0.84 8.73
C LEU A 122 7.36 2.29 9.16
N ARG A 123 8.08 2.82 10.14
CA ARG A 123 7.84 4.17 10.65
C ARG A 123 8.21 5.24 9.62
N VAL A 124 7.29 6.17 9.38
CA VAL A 124 7.55 7.34 8.53
C VAL A 124 8.69 8.17 9.15
N PRO A 125 9.76 8.45 8.40
CA PRO A 125 10.84 9.32 8.86
C PRO A 125 10.36 10.76 9.11
N LEU A 126 10.94 11.42 10.11
CA LEU A 126 10.49 12.77 10.52
C LEU A 126 10.63 13.80 9.40
N GLU A 127 11.61 13.63 8.52
CA GLU A 127 11.83 14.48 7.36
C GLU A 127 10.72 14.42 6.31
N LEU A 128 9.84 13.42 6.36
CA LEU A 128 8.66 13.31 5.50
C LEU A 128 7.39 13.88 6.16
N VAL A 129 7.41 14.14 7.48
CA VAL A 129 6.22 14.63 8.20
C VAL A 129 6.06 16.14 8.01
N GLY A 130 4.92 16.56 7.42
CA GLY A 130 4.55 17.99 7.30
C GLY A 130 5.22 18.74 6.15
N ARG A 131 5.60 18.03 5.08
CA ARG A 131 6.02 18.62 3.80
C ARG A 131 4.86 19.28 3.06
#